data_AF-A0A2D8QXK6-F1
#
_entry.id   AF-A0A2D8QXK6-F1
#
_cell.length_a   1.000
_cell.length_b   1.000
_cell.length_c   1.000
_cell.angle_alpha   90.00
_cell.angle_beta   90.00
_cell.angle_gamma   90.00
#
_symmetry.space_group_name_H-M   'P 1'
#
loop_
_entity.id
_entity.type
_entity.pdbx_description
1 polymer ?
#
loop_
_entity_poly.entity_id
_entity_poly.type
_entity_poly.pdbx_seq_one_letter_code
_entity_poly.pdbx_strand_id
1 'polypeptide(L)' 'MRNLTKGCAAATAKSTRTLTQGIVSELSKASEGDIASFAVSKREEVERIAASAR' A
#
# COMPACT_ATOMS: atom_id res chain seq x y z
N MET A 1 -9.46 -2.49 2.56
CA MET A 1 -9.02 -1.68 3.72
C MET A 1 -7.83 -2.23 4.52
N ARG A 2 -7.70 -3.55 4.74
CA ARG A 2 -6.63 -4.12 5.59
C ARG A 2 -5.19 -3.85 5.11
N ASN A 3 -4.98 -3.72 3.80
CA ASN A 3 -3.66 -3.43 3.24
C ASN A 3 -3.30 -1.94 3.31
N LEU A 4 -4.29 -1.05 3.21
CA LEU A 4 -4.07 0.40 3.37
C LEU A 4 -3.59 0.73 4.79
N THR A 5 -4.26 0.20 5.81
CA THR A 5 -3.87 0.45 7.21
C THR A 5 -2.50 -0.13 7.55
N LYS A 6 -2.14 -1.29 6.97
CA LYS A 6 -0.78 -1.86 7.07
C LYS A 6 0.27 -0.99 6.41
N GLY A 7 -0.01 -0.48 5.20
CA GLY A 7 0.89 0.45 4.50
C GLY A 7 1.14 1.71 5.31
N CYS A 8 0.09 2.29 5.88
CA CYS A 8 0.18 3.46 6.76
C CYS A 8 1.06 3.20 7.99
N ALA A 9 0.79 2.11 8.72
CA ALA A 9 1.55 1.76 9.93
C ALA A 9 3.03 1.49 9.61
N ALA A 10 3.32 0.83 8.48
CA ALA A 10 4.69 0.58 8.03
C ALA A 10 5.42 1.87 7.62
N ALA A 11 4.72 2.77 6.91
CA ALA A 11 5.25 4.06 6.49
C ALA A 11 5.58 4.98 7.67
N THR A 12 4.87 4.84 8.79
CA THR A 12 5.08 5.64 10.01
C THR A 12 6.11 5.02 10.95
N ALA A 13 6.20 3.69 11.00
CA ALA A 13 7.11 2.98 11.91
C ALA A 13 8.60 3.22 11.63
N LYS A 14 8.96 3.59 10.39
CA LYS A 14 10.36 3.84 9.98
C LYS A 14 10.61 5.29 9.52
N SER A 15 9.71 6.21 9.85
CA SER A 15 9.77 7.60 9.36
C SER A 15 9.53 8.60 10.48
N THR A 16 9.98 9.84 10.27
CA THR A 16 9.60 11.00 11.10
C THR A 16 8.18 11.49 10.82
N ARG A 17 7.47 10.89 9.85
CA ARG A 17 6.10 11.23 9.46
C ARG A 17 5.09 10.75 10.51
N THR A 18 4.08 11.59 10.76
CA THR A 18 2.96 11.25 11.64
C THR A 18 2.02 10.23 10.99
N LEU A 19 1.21 9.55 11.82
CA LEU A 19 0.24 8.57 11.35
C LEU A 19 -0.69 9.13 10.27
N THR A 20 -1.15 10.37 10.46
CA THR A 20 -2.00 11.08 9.49
C THR A 20 -1.30 11.30 8.15
N GLN A 21 -0.02 11.67 8.16
CA GLN A 21 0.77 11.83 6.93
C GLN A 21 0.98 10.50 6.20
N GLY A 22 1.18 9.41 6.95
CA GLY A 22 1.19 8.05 6.40
C GLY A 22 -0.13 7.67 5.73
N ILE A 23 -1.26 7.98 6.38
CA ILE A 23 -2.61 7.72 5.84
C ILE A 23 -2.88 8.48 4.56
N VAL A 24 -2.61 9.78 4.55
CA VAL A 24 -2.84 10.61 3.36
C VAL A 24 -1.95 10.14 2.21
N SER A 25 -0.66 9.90 2.46
CA SER A 25 0.26 9.44 1.42
C SER A 25 -0.13 8.08 0.84
N GLU A 26 -0.54 7.13 1.68
CA GLU A 26 -0.97 5.80 1.23
C GLU A 26 -2.29 5.87 0.45
N LEU A 27 -3.23 6.74 0.86
CA LEU A 27 -4.50 6.93 0.18
C LEU A 27 -4.31 7.58 -1.20
N SER A 28 -3.51 8.65 -1.29
CA SER A 28 -3.21 9.32 -2.56
C SER A 28 -2.57 8.37 -3.56
N LYS A 29 -1.51 7.66 -3.16
CA LYS A 29 -0.84 6.67 -4.01
C LYS A 29 -1.78 5.54 -4.45
N ALA A 30 -2.59 5.03 -3.53
CA ALA A 30 -3.55 3.98 -3.86
C ALA A 30 -4.63 4.47 -4.85
N SER A 31 -5.07 5.72 -4.73
CA SER A 31 -6.05 6.32 -5.65
C SER A 31 -5.50 6.53 -7.06
N GLU A 32 -4.20 6.80 -7.17
CA GLU A 32 -3.49 6.95 -8.44
C GLU A 32 -3.07 5.60 -9.05
N GLY A 33 -3.26 4.49 -8.32
CA GLY A 33 -2.79 3.17 -8.74
C GLY A 33 -1.26 3.05 -8.72
N ASP A 34 -0.57 3.89 -7.94
CA ASP A 34 0.89 3.87 -7.81
C ASP A 34 1.33 2.60 -7.06
N ILE A 35 2.24 1.84 -7.67
CA ILE A 35 2.82 0.63 -7.09
C ILE A 35 3.63 0.89 -5.82
N ALA A 36 4.02 2.14 -5.55
CA ALA A 36 4.61 2.53 -4.28
C ALA A 36 3.60 2.48 -3.12
N SER A 37 2.29 2.36 -3.38
CA SER A 37 1.30 1.99 -2.37
C SER A 37 1.43 0.51 -2.02
N PHE A 38 1.47 0.23 -0.72
CA PHE A 38 1.45 -1.14 -0.21
C PHE A 38 0.18 -1.90 -0.65
N ALA A 39 -0.95 -1.21 -0.71
CA ALA A 39 -2.22 -1.82 -1.11
C ALA A 39 -2.23 -2.20 -2.61
N VAL A 40 -1.70 -1.34 -3.48
CA VAL A 40 -1.62 -1.60 -4.93
C VAL A 40 -0.59 -2.69 -5.21
N SER A 41 0.63 -2.56 -4.68
CA SER A 41 1.69 -3.55 -4.83
C SER A 41 1.24 -4.95 -4.44
N LYS A 42 0.53 -5.09 -3.31
CA LYS A 42 0.09 -6.41 -2.86
C LYS A 42 -1.05 -6.98 -3.70
N ARG A 43 -1.91 -6.13 -4.28
CA ARG A 43 -2.95 -6.56 -5.22
C ARG A 43 -2.32 -7.12 -6.49
N GLU A 44 -1.38 -6.39 -7.09
CA GLU A 44 -0.70 -6.82 -8.31
C GLU A 44 0.13 -8.09 -8.12
N GLU A 45 0.80 -8.22 -6.97
CA GLU A 45 1.53 -9.45 -6.64
C GLU A 45 0.60 -10.67 -6.60
N VAL A 46 -0.58 -10.53 -5.97
CA VAL A 46 -1.57 -11.60 -5.89
C VAL A 46 -2.15 -11.92 -7.26
N GLU A 47 -2.51 -10.91 -8.06
CA GLU A 47 -3.02 -11.09 -9.42
C GLU A 47 -1.99 -11.80 -10.32
N ARG A 48 -0.70 -11.44 -10.21
CA ARG A 48 0.38 -12.11 -10.93
C ARG A 48 0.54 -13.58 -10.53
N ILE A 49 0.53 -13.88 -9.23
CA ILE A 49 0.62 -15.26 -8.74
C ILE A 49 -0.57 -16.07 -9.25
N ALA A 50 -1.78 -15.52 -9.15
CA ALA A 50 -3.00 -16.16 -9.63
C ALA A 50 -2.96 -16.42 -11.15
N ALA A 51 -2.42 -15.47 -11.93
CA ALA A 51 -2.26 -15.64 -13.38
C ALA A 51 -1.23 -16.72 -13.73
N SER A 52 -0.15 -16.85 -12.95
CA SER A 52 0.91 -17.85 -13.16
C SER A 52 0.56 -19.26 -12.67
N ALA A 53 -0.42 -19.38 -11.78
CA ALA A 53 -0.88 -20.65 -11.23
C ALA A 53 -1.99 -21.33 -12.06
N ARG A 54 -2.20 -20.86 -13.30
CA ARG A 54 -3.19 -21.37 -14.24
C ARG A 54 -2.57 -22.30 -15.27
#